data_AF-A0A2H9UHJ6-F1
#
_entry.id   AF-A0A2H9UHJ6-F1
#
_cell.length_a   1.000
_cell.length_b   1.000
_cell.length_c   1.000
_cell.angle_alpha   90.00
_cell.angle_beta   90.00
_cell.angle_gamma   90.00
#
_symmetry.space_group_name_H-M   'P 1'
#
loop_
_entity.id
_entity.type
_entity.pdbx_description
1 polymer ?
#
loop_
_entity_poly.entity_id
_entity_poly.type
_entity_poly.pdbx_seq_one_letter_code
_entity_poly.pdbx_strand_id
1 'polypeptide(L)'
;MTRGNDGKMMAHPHFHALLLVKPSYFTINYIKQGDWVEMWAKALRADYLPSVNVKAVKATLDEKGRKQLDKAICETLKYSVKPSDLALEGDKGAWLHEMTKQVHKMRFIATGGVLKGILKPEDEITTEEMISSSEEVQDVGEGRVAFQFKPEYRKYVYAPKYNEYAD
;
A
#
# COMPACT_ATOMS: atom_id res chain seq x y z
N MET A 1 -5.73 -0.88 -0.96
CA MET A 1 -6.90 -0.61 -1.81
C MET A 1 -7.19 -1.83 -2.66
N THR A 2 -8.44 -2.25 -2.68
CA THR A 2 -8.93 -3.35 -3.52
C THR A 2 -10.16 -2.88 -4.28
N ARG A 3 -10.52 -3.57 -5.36
CA ARG A 3 -11.83 -3.37 -6.00
C ARG A 3 -12.92 -4.03 -5.16
N GLY A 4 -14.00 -3.29 -4.92
CA GLY A 4 -15.16 -3.78 -4.19
C GLY A 4 -16.02 -4.73 -5.03
N ASN A 5 -16.68 -5.68 -4.37
CA ASN A 5 -17.71 -6.52 -5.00
C ASN A 5 -19.04 -5.77 -5.19
N ASP A 6 -19.18 -4.60 -4.56
CA ASP A 6 -20.33 -3.70 -4.57
C ASP A 6 -20.36 -2.75 -5.79
N GLY A 7 -19.27 -2.65 -6.55
CA GLY A 7 -19.25 -1.94 -7.82
C GLY A 7 -17.92 -2.09 -8.56
N LYS A 8 -17.97 -2.31 -9.88
CA LYS A 8 -16.78 -2.52 -10.74
C LYS A 8 -15.72 -1.40 -10.67
N MET A 9 -16.12 -0.21 -10.19
CA MET A 9 -15.28 0.98 -10.05
C MET A 9 -15.19 1.49 -8.59
N MET A 10 -15.72 0.76 -7.61
CA MET A 10 -15.62 1.15 -6.20
C MET A 10 -14.29 0.65 -5.62
N ALA A 11 -13.59 1.55 -4.93
CA ALA A 11 -12.30 1.28 -4.33
C ALA A 11 -12.44 1.19 -2.81
N HIS A 12 -11.96 0.09 -2.23
CA HIS A 12 -11.99 -0.18 -0.80
C HIS A 12 -10.61 0.09 -0.20
N PRO A 13 -10.42 1.22 0.52
CA PRO A 13 -9.13 1.52 1.11
C PRO A 13 -8.80 0.54 2.24
N HIS A 14 -7.55 0.05 2.24
CA HIS A 14 -7.00 -0.81 3.28
C HIS A 14 -5.70 -0.19 3.76
N PHE A 15 -5.59 0.03 5.06
CA PHE A 15 -4.43 0.63 5.70
C PHE A 15 -3.74 -0.40 6.60
N HIS A 16 -2.42 -0.44 6.53
CA HIS A 16 -1.59 -1.16 7.49
C HIS A 16 -0.83 -0.14 8.34
N ALA A 17 -0.84 -0.32 9.66
CA ALA A 17 -0.15 0.53 10.60
C ALA A 17 0.57 -0.32 11.64
N LEU A 18 1.86 -0.04 11.81
CA LEU A 18 2.68 -0.61 12.88
C LEU A 18 2.94 0.47 13.92
N LEU A 19 2.57 0.20 15.17
CA LEU A 19 2.69 1.15 16.28
C LEU A 19 3.66 0.60 17.32
N LEU A 20 4.69 1.37 17.65
CA LEU A 20 5.54 1.09 18.81
C LEU A 20 4.89 1.72 20.04
N VAL A 21 4.52 0.87 20.99
CA VAL A 21 3.84 1.26 22.22
C VAL A 21 4.67 0.86 23.44
N LYS A 22 4.47 1.53 24.57
CA LYS A 22 5.10 1.13 25.84
C LYS A 22 4.66 -0.29 26.22
N PRO A 23 5.50 -1.08 26.93
CA PRO A 23 5.11 -2.42 27.39
C PRO A 23 3.82 -2.45 28.22
N SER A 24 3.52 -1.37 28.95
CA SER A 24 2.30 -1.20 29.75
C SER A 24 1.05 -0.80 28.96
N TYR A 25 1.15 -0.63 27.63
CA TYR A 25 0.03 -0.19 26.81
C TYR A 25 -1.16 -1.15 26.92
N PHE A 26 -0.92 -2.45 26.84
CA PHE A 26 -1.98 -3.46 26.87
C PHE A 26 -2.65 -3.64 28.24
N THR A 27 -2.14 -2.97 29.29
CA THR A 27 -2.71 -3.04 30.65
C THR A 27 -3.35 -1.73 31.11
N ILE A 28 -2.70 -0.59 30.89
CA ILE A 28 -3.13 0.69 31.46
C ILE A 28 -3.87 1.56 30.43
N ASN A 29 -3.34 1.64 29.21
CA ASN A 29 -3.77 2.62 28.19
C ASN A 29 -4.28 1.95 26.92
N TYR A 30 -4.82 0.73 27.04
CA TYR A 30 -5.24 -0.05 25.89
C TYR A 30 -6.50 0.53 25.28
N ILE A 31 -6.41 1.00 24.04
CA ILE A 31 -7.55 1.42 23.25
C ILE A 31 -8.24 0.17 22.70
N LYS A 32 -9.52 -0.01 23.02
CA LYS A 32 -10.28 -1.18 22.58
C LYS A 32 -10.54 -1.11 21.09
N GLN A 33 -10.76 -2.27 20.47
CA GLN A 33 -11.01 -2.34 19.03
C GLN A 33 -12.24 -1.53 18.61
N GLY A 34 -13.31 -1.48 19.41
CA GLY A 34 -14.48 -0.64 19.15
C GLY A 34 -14.14 0.85 19.09
N ASP A 35 -13.33 1.34 20.04
CA ASP A 35 -12.88 2.72 20.06
C ASP A 35 -12.04 3.04 18.81
N TRP A 36 -11.19 2.11 18.36
CA TRP A 36 -10.47 2.24 17.09
C TRP A 36 -11.40 2.35 15.89
N VAL A 37 -12.44 1.52 15.82
CA VAL A 37 -13.46 1.57 14.75
C VAL A 37 -14.12 2.95 14.70
N GLU A 38 -14.54 3.49 15.85
CA GLU A 38 -15.15 4.81 15.93
C GLU A 38 -14.20 5.94 15.52
N MET A 39 -12.96 5.90 16.00
CA MET A 39 -11.95 6.91 15.64
C MET A 39 -11.65 6.89 14.15
N TRP A 40 -11.52 5.71 13.54
CA TRP A 40 -11.31 5.57 12.09
C TRP A 40 -12.52 6.04 11.29
N ALA A 41 -13.76 5.72 11.72
CA ALA A 41 -14.96 6.22 11.06
C ALA A 41 -15.00 7.75 11.06
N LYS A 42 -14.70 8.38 12.20
CA LYS A 42 -14.64 9.85 12.35
C LYS A 42 -13.53 10.45 11.48
N ALA A 43 -12.33 9.86 11.49
CA ALA A 43 -11.19 10.36 10.71
C ALA A 43 -11.44 10.27 9.19
N LEU A 44 -12.04 9.17 8.73
CA LEU A 44 -12.42 8.96 7.33
C LEU A 44 -13.67 9.76 6.93
N ARG A 45 -14.42 10.29 7.90
CA ARG A 45 -15.76 10.87 7.71
C ARG A 45 -16.70 9.90 6.99
N ALA A 46 -16.57 8.62 7.33
CA ALA A 46 -17.39 7.55 6.78
C ALA A 46 -18.78 7.57 7.42
N ASP A 47 -19.80 7.24 6.62
CA ASP A 47 -21.18 6.98 7.06
C ASP A 47 -21.38 5.52 7.51
N TYR A 48 -20.31 4.73 7.53
CA TYR A 48 -20.27 3.34 7.98
C TYR A 48 -19.18 3.11 9.03
N LEU A 49 -19.28 2.00 9.76
CA LEU A 49 -18.24 1.54 10.68
C LEU A 49 -17.21 0.69 9.93
N PRO A 50 -15.93 1.11 9.83
CA PRO A 50 -14.91 0.36 9.12
C PRO A 50 -14.51 -0.91 9.89
N SER A 51 -14.06 -1.93 9.16
CA SER A 51 -13.44 -3.11 9.77
C SER A 51 -12.03 -2.78 10.22
N VAL A 52 -11.76 -2.92 11.53
CA VAL A 52 -10.44 -2.68 12.13
C VAL A 52 -9.96 -3.94 12.85
N ASN A 53 -8.73 -4.34 12.56
CA ASN A 53 -8.06 -5.47 13.22
C ASN A 53 -6.84 -4.97 13.99
N VAL A 54 -6.83 -5.17 15.31
CA VAL A 54 -5.74 -4.75 16.20
C VAL A 54 -5.14 -6.00 16.83
N LYS A 55 -3.83 -6.21 16.60
CA LYS A 55 -3.10 -7.37 17.12
C LYS A 55 -1.76 -6.95 17.71
N ALA A 56 -1.42 -7.53 18.85
CA ALA A 56 -0.09 -7.40 19.41
C ALA A 56 0.89 -8.30 18.64
N VAL A 57 2.01 -7.73 18.20
CA VAL A 57 3.15 -8.50 17.66
C VAL A 57 4.02 -8.92 18.84
N LYS A 58 4.15 -10.23 19.07
CA LYS A 58 5.03 -10.74 20.12
C LYS A 58 6.47 -10.70 19.63
N ALA A 59 7.22 -9.69 20.05
CA ALA A 59 8.66 -9.61 19.81
C ALA A 59 9.40 -10.24 21.00
N THR A 60 9.81 -11.49 20.85
CA THR A 60 10.78 -12.14 21.74
C THR A 60 12.18 -12.04 21.13
N LEU A 61 13.23 -12.00 21.95
CA LEU A 61 14.63 -11.85 21.49
C LEU A 61 15.19 -13.15 20.88
N ASP A 62 14.45 -14.25 20.95
CA ASP A 62 14.79 -15.50 20.29
C ASP A 62 14.61 -15.42 18.77
N GLU A 63 15.14 -16.40 18.05
CA GLU A 63 15.04 -16.45 16.58
C GLU A 63 13.56 -16.49 16.10
N LYS A 64 12.69 -17.14 16.88
CA LYS A 64 11.26 -17.24 16.58
C LYS A 64 10.56 -15.88 16.68
N GLY A 65 10.86 -15.09 17.71
CA GLY A 65 10.31 -13.74 17.88
C GLY A 65 10.78 -12.77 16.80
N ARG A 66 12.06 -12.86 16.40
CA ARG A 66 12.58 -12.08 15.26
C ARG A 66 11.84 -12.39 13.96
N LYS A 67 11.65 -13.68 13.61
CA LYS A 67 10.86 -14.08 12.43
C LYS A 67 9.41 -13.58 12.46
N GLN A 68 8.78 -13.54 13.64
CA GLN A 68 7.42 -12.98 13.79
C GLN A 68 7.39 -11.48 13.57
N LEU A 69 8.39 -10.76 14.06
CA LEU A 69 8.54 -9.33 13.85
C LEU A 69 8.77 -9.02 12.37
N ASP A 70 9.69 -9.73 11.70
CA ASP A 70 9.95 -9.57 10.27
C ASP A 70 8.68 -9.78 9.45
N LYS A 71 7.91 -10.83 9.76
CA LYS A 71 6.63 -11.08 9.10
C LYS A 71 5.63 -9.94 9.30
N ALA A 72 5.55 -9.37 10.50
CA ALA A 72 4.66 -8.25 10.79
C ALA A 72 5.09 -6.95 10.08
N ILE A 73 6.40 -6.71 9.98
CA ILE A 73 6.96 -5.60 9.21
C ILE A 73 6.63 -5.77 7.72
N CYS A 74 6.93 -6.93 7.16
CA CYS A 74 6.61 -7.24 5.76
C CYS A 74 5.11 -7.15 5.47
N GLU A 75 4.25 -7.61 6.39
CA GLU A 75 2.80 -7.47 6.26
C GLU A 75 2.35 -6.00 6.29
N THR A 76 3.02 -5.16 7.08
CA THR A 76 2.72 -3.73 7.13
C THR A 76 3.14 -3.00 5.87
N LEU A 77 4.27 -3.40 5.28
CA LEU A 77 4.83 -2.82 4.06
C LEU A 77 4.27 -3.44 2.77
N LYS A 78 3.24 -4.30 2.86
CA LYS A 78 2.57 -4.85 1.68
C LYS A 78 2.01 -3.75 0.78
N TYR A 79 1.72 -4.17 -0.44
CA TYR A 79 1.19 -3.32 -1.50
C TYR A 79 -0.02 -2.50 -1.06
N SER A 80 -0.01 -1.23 -1.43
CA SER A 80 -1.16 -0.34 -1.25
C SER A 80 -2.30 -0.64 -2.22
N VAL A 81 -2.03 -1.39 -3.30
CA VAL A 81 -3.01 -1.86 -4.28
C VAL A 81 -2.63 -3.28 -4.73
N LYS A 82 -3.58 -4.21 -4.82
CA LYS A 82 -3.27 -5.53 -5.38
C LYS A 82 -2.88 -5.41 -6.87
N PRO A 83 -1.78 -6.02 -7.34
CA PRO A 83 -1.39 -5.99 -8.75
C PRO A 83 -2.50 -6.52 -9.68
N SER A 84 -3.20 -7.57 -9.26
CA SER A 84 -4.34 -8.14 -9.99
C SER A 84 -5.46 -7.13 -10.25
N ASP A 85 -5.63 -6.15 -9.37
CA ASP A 85 -6.68 -5.14 -9.50
C ASP A 85 -6.26 -4.02 -10.47
N LEU A 86 -4.96 -3.82 -10.70
CA LEU A 86 -4.44 -2.85 -11.68
C LEU A 86 -4.48 -3.41 -13.10
N ALA A 87 -4.25 -4.72 -13.26
CA ALA A 87 -4.05 -5.38 -14.56
C ALA A 87 -5.34 -5.96 -15.20
N LEU A 88 -6.53 -5.57 -14.74
CA LEU A 88 -7.79 -6.08 -15.30
C LEU A 88 -8.08 -5.49 -16.68
N GLU A 89 -8.07 -6.34 -17.71
CA GLU A 89 -8.35 -5.93 -19.09
C GLU A 89 -9.82 -5.51 -19.32
N GLY A 90 -10.74 -6.04 -18.52
CA GLY A 90 -12.18 -5.87 -18.69
C GLY A 90 -12.68 -4.42 -18.60
N ASP A 91 -11.88 -3.49 -18.07
CA ASP A 91 -12.18 -2.07 -18.02
C ASP A 91 -11.31 -1.19 -18.94
N LYS A 92 -10.48 -1.83 -19.79
CA LYS A 92 -9.57 -1.16 -20.72
C LYS A 92 -8.61 -0.16 -20.04
N GLY A 93 -8.24 -0.40 -18.79
CA GLY A 93 -7.34 0.43 -18.00
C GLY A 93 -7.99 1.67 -17.37
N ALA A 94 -9.32 1.79 -17.42
CA ALA A 94 -10.03 2.94 -16.88
C ALA A 94 -9.83 3.09 -15.35
N TRP A 95 -9.81 1.97 -14.63
CA TRP A 95 -9.61 1.98 -13.18
C TRP A 95 -8.18 2.38 -12.80
N LEU A 96 -7.16 1.84 -13.49
CA LEU A 96 -5.76 2.24 -13.30
C LEU A 96 -5.62 3.75 -13.51
N HIS A 97 -6.17 4.27 -14.61
CA HIS A 97 -6.12 5.70 -14.92
C HIS A 97 -6.73 6.55 -13.81
N GLU A 98 -7.91 6.19 -13.32
CA GLU A 98 -8.61 6.95 -12.27
C GLU A 98 -7.89 6.85 -10.93
N MET A 99 -7.41 5.66 -10.56
CA MET A 99 -6.57 5.47 -9.36
C MET A 99 -5.34 6.36 -9.41
N THR A 100 -4.58 6.34 -10.51
CA THR A 100 -3.37 7.18 -10.65
C THR A 100 -3.70 8.68 -10.51
N LYS A 101 -4.83 9.14 -11.05
CA LYS A 101 -5.26 10.54 -10.90
C LYS A 101 -5.60 10.89 -9.45
N GLN A 102 -6.40 10.06 -8.78
CA GLN A 102 -6.87 10.35 -7.43
C GLN A 102 -5.74 10.30 -6.41
N VAL A 103 -4.80 9.36 -6.56
CA VAL A 103 -3.68 9.20 -5.63
C VAL A 103 -2.45 10.05 -5.99
N HIS A 104 -2.54 10.84 -7.06
CA HIS A 104 -1.43 11.68 -7.50
C HIS A 104 -1.03 12.67 -6.40
N LYS A 105 0.28 12.71 -6.09
CA LYS A 105 0.87 13.50 -4.98
C LYS A 105 0.39 13.12 -3.58
N MET A 106 -0.27 11.97 -3.43
CA MET A 106 -0.54 11.41 -2.10
C MET A 106 0.70 10.66 -1.58
N ARG A 107 0.82 10.62 -0.26
CA ARG A 107 1.88 9.87 0.43
C ARG A 107 1.34 8.51 0.84
N PHE A 108 1.94 7.45 0.31
CA PHE A 108 1.53 6.06 0.56
C PHE A 108 2.20 5.44 1.79
N ILE A 109 3.40 5.92 2.14
CA ILE A 109 4.17 5.43 3.27
C ILE A 109 4.59 6.63 4.12
N ALA A 110 4.40 6.51 5.43
CA ALA A 110 4.83 7.50 6.40
C ALA A 110 5.48 6.79 7.58
N THR A 111 6.61 7.33 8.05
CA THR A 111 7.24 6.96 9.31
C THR A 111 7.16 8.12 10.29
N GLY A 112 7.14 7.80 11.58
CA GLY A 112 7.01 8.79 12.64
C GLY A 112 7.56 8.28 13.97
N GLY A 113 7.62 9.20 14.95
CA GLY A 113 8.20 8.90 16.26
C GLY A 113 9.65 8.43 16.14
N VAL A 114 9.99 7.36 16.86
CA VAL A 114 11.34 6.76 16.86
C VAL A 114 11.71 6.10 15.53
N LEU A 115 10.76 5.88 14.63
CA LEU A 115 11.00 5.28 13.31
C LEU A 115 11.20 6.32 12.20
N LYS A 116 11.21 7.61 12.53
CA LYS A 116 11.41 8.68 11.55
C LYS A 116 12.78 8.52 10.89
N GLY A 117 12.85 8.62 9.56
CA GLY A 117 14.09 8.48 8.78
C GLY A 117 14.50 7.04 8.45
N ILE A 118 13.83 6.01 8.98
CA ILE A 118 14.23 4.61 8.70
C ILE A 118 14.02 4.21 7.24
N LEU A 119 12.98 4.71 6.59
CA LEU A 119 12.66 4.36 5.19
C LEU A 119 13.23 5.35 4.17
N LYS A 120 13.89 6.42 4.63
CA LYS A 120 14.47 7.45 3.78
C LYS A 120 15.81 7.89 4.36
N PRO A 121 16.95 7.44 3.81
CA PRO A 121 18.17 8.23 3.92
C PRO A 121 17.88 9.62 3.35
N GLU A 122 18.61 10.64 3.81
CA GLU A 122 18.23 12.06 3.83
C GLU A 122 18.03 12.76 2.46
N ASP A 123 18.00 12.02 1.37
CA ASP A 123 17.96 12.56 0.02
C ASP A 123 16.54 13.02 -0.39
N GLU A 124 16.48 14.19 -1.01
CA GLU A 124 15.26 14.77 -1.55
C GLU A 124 14.68 13.82 -2.60
N ILE A 125 13.41 13.43 -2.42
CA ILE A 125 12.70 12.57 -3.40
C ILE A 125 12.64 13.32 -4.72
N THR A 126 13.50 12.96 -5.67
CA THR A 126 13.38 13.43 -7.04
C THR A 126 12.37 12.57 -7.79
N THR A 127 11.82 13.12 -8.88
CA THR A 127 10.86 12.37 -9.72
C THR A 127 11.54 11.19 -10.44
N GLU A 128 12.88 11.19 -10.52
CA GLU A 128 13.65 10.13 -11.17
C GLU A 128 13.67 8.82 -10.36
N GLU A 129 13.70 8.88 -9.03
CA GLU A 129 13.73 7.67 -8.18
C GLU A 129 12.41 6.88 -8.18
N MET A 130 11.28 7.53 -8.46
CA MET A 130 9.96 6.85 -8.55
C MET A 130 9.81 5.96 -9.80
N ILE A 131 10.79 5.97 -10.71
CA ILE A 131 10.76 5.23 -11.99
C ILE A 131 11.84 4.14 -12.01
N SER A 132 12.78 4.14 -11.06
CA SER A 132 13.91 3.20 -11.01
C SER A 132 13.61 2.02 -10.10
N SER A 133 13.20 0.90 -10.69
CA SER A 133 13.32 -0.43 -10.07
C SER A 133 14.80 -0.79 -10.03
N SER A 134 15.52 -0.45 -8.96
CA SER A 134 16.91 -0.90 -8.77
C SER A 134 17.01 -2.37 -8.35
N GLU A 135 15.88 -3.07 -8.25
CA GLU A 135 15.86 -4.53 -8.23
C GLU A 135 15.97 -5.00 -9.67
N GLU A 136 17.02 -5.75 -9.99
CA GLU A 136 17.01 -6.63 -11.17
C GLU A 136 15.74 -7.47 -11.06
N VAL A 137 14.72 -7.09 -11.84
CA VAL A 137 13.47 -7.81 -11.91
C VAL A 137 13.83 -9.20 -12.41
N GLN A 138 13.82 -10.19 -11.53
CA GLN A 138 13.90 -11.58 -11.94
C GLN A 138 12.84 -11.79 -13.00
N ASP A 139 13.29 -12.22 -14.17
CA ASP A 139 12.44 -12.52 -15.31
C ASP A 139 11.54 -13.71 -14.96
N VAL A 140 10.45 -13.43 -14.26
CA VAL A 140 9.29 -14.31 -14.22
C VAL A 140 8.72 -14.22 -15.62
N GLY A 141 8.87 -15.28 -16.42
CA GLY A 141 8.46 -15.37 -17.83
C GLY A 141 6.95 -15.24 -18.06
N GLU A 142 6.33 -14.24 -17.45
CA GLU A 142 4.95 -13.81 -17.59
C GLU A 142 4.95 -12.52 -18.40
N GLY A 143 4.07 -12.45 -19.40
CA GLY A 143 4.00 -11.31 -20.31
C GLY A 143 3.88 -9.97 -19.58
N ARG A 144 4.63 -8.97 -20.06
CA ARG A 144 4.67 -7.60 -19.55
C ARG A 144 3.78 -6.70 -20.39
N VAL A 145 2.93 -5.93 -19.72
CA VAL A 145 2.04 -4.95 -20.34
C VAL A 145 2.58 -3.55 -20.07
N ALA A 146 2.85 -2.78 -21.12
CA ALA A 146 3.50 -1.49 -21.02
C ALA A 146 2.51 -0.32 -21.02
N PHE A 147 2.80 0.67 -20.19
CA PHE A 147 2.09 1.94 -20.12
C PHE A 147 3.10 3.08 -20.22
N GLN A 148 2.80 4.07 -21.07
CA GLN A 148 3.65 5.24 -21.25
C GLN A 148 2.95 6.49 -20.70
N PHE A 149 3.64 7.27 -19.87
CA PHE A 149 3.15 8.58 -19.48
C PHE A 149 3.15 9.54 -20.67
N LYS A 150 2.00 10.09 -21.03
CA LYS A 150 1.87 11.13 -22.06
C LYS A 150 1.71 12.49 -21.38
N PRO A 151 2.71 13.39 -21.45
CA PRO A 151 2.66 14.71 -20.80
C PRO A 151 1.45 15.55 -21.25
N GLU A 152 1.10 15.49 -22.53
CA GLU A 152 -0.05 16.18 -23.13
C GLU A 152 -1.36 15.88 -22.41
N TYR A 153 -1.55 14.62 -22.02
CA TYR A 153 -2.78 14.15 -21.37
C TYR A 153 -2.63 13.98 -19.86
N ARG A 154 -1.42 14.24 -19.33
CA ARG A 154 -1.02 14.05 -17.93
C ARG A 154 -1.47 12.70 -17.36
N LYS A 155 -1.37 11.65 -18.18
CA LYS A 155 -1.81 10.29 -17.81
C LYS A 155 -0.94 9.22 -18.45
N TYR A 156 -0.85 8.08 -17.79
CA TYR A 156 -0.37 6.86 -18.41
C TYR A 156 -1.40 6.37 -19.42
N VAL A 157 -0.92 6.07 -20.62
CA VAL A 157 -1.71 5.51 -21.72
C VAL A 157 -1.13 4.14 -22.02
N TYR A 158 -2.02 3.18 -22.21
CA TYR A 158 -1.64 1.83 -22.63
C TYR A 158 -0.82 1.90 -23.93
N ALA A 159 0.38 1.32 -23.90
CA ALA A 159 1.37 1.42 -24.96
C ALA A 159 1.74 0.02 -25.47
N PRO A 160 0.82 -0.65 -26.20
CA PRO A 160 0.93 -2.06 -26.58
C PRO A 160 2.17 -2.40 -27.42
N LYS A 161 2.79 -1.39 -28.04
CA LYS A 161 4.05 -1.52 -28.78
C LYS A 161 5.21 -2.04 -27.91
N TYR A 162 5.17 -1.78 -26.60
CA TYR A 162 6.23 -2.16 -25.67
C TYR A 162 5.84 -3.35 -24.79
N ASN A 163 4.74 -4.04 -25.12
CA ASN A 163 4.40 -5.26 -24.43
C ASN A 163 5.38 -6.37 -24.79
N GLU A 164 5.76 -7.16 -23.80
CA GLU A 164 6.44 -8.43 -23.99
C GLU A 164 5.40 -9.51 -23.70
N TYR A 165 5.13 -10.41 -24.65
CA TYR A 165 4.23 -11.53 -24.40
C TYR A 165 5.09 -12.75 -24.15
N ALA A 166 4.73 -13.56 -23.15
CA ALA A 166 5.33 -14.88 -23.01
C ALA A 166 4.95 -15.73 -24.22
N ASP A 167 5.86 -16.58 -24.69
CA ASP A 167 5.62 -17.56 -25.75
C ASP A 167 4.54 -18.58 -25.38
#